data_AF-A0A920PJM6-F1
#
_entry.id   AF-A0A920PJM6-F1
#
_cell.length_a   1.000
_cell.length_b   1.000
_cell.length_c   1.000
_cell.angle_alpha   90.00
_cell.angle_beta   90.00
_cell.angle_gamma   90.00
#
_symmetry.space_group_name_H-M   'P 1'
#
loop_
_entity.id
_entity.type
_entity.pdbx_description
1 polymer ?
#
loop_
_entity_poly.entity_id
_entity_poly.type
_entity_poly.pdbx_seq_one_letter_code
_entity_poly.pdbx_strand_id
1 'polypeptide(L)'
;MIGFNAIHGLESETNTDTRDVRLRTALRCDDQETANALLWEVESLLCCGPAGGGGYRGRIEPSVLTYSTFVDRNLVAPETEMLIV
;
A
#
# COMPACT_ATOMS: atom_id res chain seq x y z
N MET A 1 15.48 -2.64 11.06
CA MET A 1 16.73 -3.44 11.19
C MET A 1 16.69 -4.57 10.17
N ILE A 2 17.82 -5.10 9.73
CA ILE A 2 17.88 -6.33 8.90
C ILE A 2 18.54 -7.39 9.80
N GLY A 3 17.86 -8.50 10.06
CA GLY A 3 18.39 -9.58 10.89
C GLY A 3 19.24 -10.57 10.08
N PHE A 4 19.91 -11.48 10.78
CA PHE A 4 20.82 -12.47 10.21
C PHE A 4 20.12 -13.39 9.19
N ASN A 5 18.85 -13.70 9.43
CA ASN A 5 18.03 -14.58 8.59
C ASN A 5 17.55 -13.93 7.28
N ALA A 6 17.91 -12.66 7.03
CA ALA A 6 17.63 -11.97 5.78
C ALA A 6 18.73 -12.19 4.70
N ILE A 7 19.85 -12.83 5.04
CA ILE A 7 20.95 -13.08 4.10
C ILE A 7 20.72 -14.43 3.41
N HIS A 8 20.16 -14.39 2.21
CA HIS A 8 19.96 -15.60 1.38
C HIS A 8 21.29 -16.17 0.90
N GLY A 9 21.52 -17.46 1.16
CA GLY A 9 22.60 -18.25 0.56
C GLY A 9 23.80 -18.59 1.45
N LEU A 10 23.79 -18.21 2.73
CA LEU A 10 24.86 -18.56 3.69
C LEU A 10 24.58 -19.82 4.53
N GLU A 11 23.36 -20.36 4.51
CA GLU A 11 22.99 -21.56 5.29
C GLU A 11 22.46 -22.70 4.41
N SER A 12 22.94 -23.92 4.66
CA SER A 12 22.41 -25.15 4.07
C SER A 12 21.04 -25.43 4.71
N GLU A 13 20.01 -25.52 3.88
CA GLU A 13 18.60 -25.73 4.24
C GLU A 13 18.40 -26.88 5.23
N THR A 14 18.45 -26.60 6.53
CA THR A 14 18.16 -27.60 7.59
C THR A 14 17.26 -27.08 8.70
N ASN A 15 16.96 -25.77 8.72
CA ASN A 15 16.01 -25.23 9.69
C ASN A 15 14.77 -24.65 8.99
N THR A 16 13.60 -25.13 9.40
CA THR A 16 12.28 -24.66 8.92
C THR A 16 11.86 -23.40 9.69
N ASP A 17 12.75 -22.81 10.49
CA ASP A 17 12.46 -21.59 11.24
C ASP A 17 12.30 -20.39 10.31
N THR A 18 11.31 -19.56 10.65
CA THR A 18 10.77 -18.51 9.79
C THR A 18 11.84 -17.49 9.41
N ARG A 19 12.08 -17.33 8.10
CA ARG A 19 12.95 -16.26 7.56
C ARG A 19 12.45 -14.89 8.01
N ASP A 20 13.34 -13.92 8.14
CA ASP A 20 12.94 -12.53 8.41
C ASP A 20 11.96 -12.04 7.32
N VAL A 21 10.71 -11.77 7.69
CA VAL A 21 9.66 -11.31 6.77
C VAL A 21 9.46 -9.81 6.88
N ARG A 22 9.24 -9.14 5.75
CA ARG A 22 8.83 -7.73 5.70
C ARG A 22 7.38 -7.58 5.25
N LEU A 23 6.52 -7.12 6.16
CA LEU A 23 5.14 -6.78 5.85
C LEU A 23 5.05 -5.41 5.17
N ARG A 24 4.19 -5.30 4.16
CA ARG A 24 3.78 -4.03 3.53
C ARG A 24 2.27 -4.04 3.40
N THR A 25 1.62 -3.03 3.96
CA THR A 25 0.18 -2.84 3.86
C THR A 25 -0.10 -1.54 3.12
N ALA A 26 -1.22 -1.49 2.41
CA ALA A 26 -1.72 -0.31 1.74
C ALA A 26 -3.24 -0.32 1.84
N LEU A 27 -3.81 0.84 2.14
CA LEU A 27 -5.25 1.04 2.22
C LEU A 27 -5.57 2.41 1.63
N ARG A 28 -6.71 2.46 0.96
CA ARG A 28 -7.38 3.68 0.59
C ARG A 28 -8.74 3.68 1.26
N CYS A 29 -9.07 4.76 1.94
CA CYS A 29 -10.33 4.95 2.63
C CYS A 29 -10.74 6.42 2.56
N ASP A 30 -12.03 6.66 2.77
CA ASP A 30 -12.61 8.00 2.71
C ASP A 30 -12.56 8.71 4.07
N ASP A 31 -12.18 7.99 5.13
CA ASP A 31 -12.10 8.48 6.50
C ASP A 31 -10.71 8.26 7.11
N GLN A 32 -10.26 9.23 7.91
CA GLN A 32 -8.95 9.19 8.53
C GLN A 32 -8.86 8.18 9.68
N GLU A 33 -9.98 7.83 10.31
CA GLU A 33 -10.03 6.91 11.45
C GLU A 33 -9.65 5.49 11.02
N THR A 34 -10.18 5.01 9.91
CA THR A 34 -9.85 3.71 9.31
C THR A 34 -8.40 3.66 8.85
N ALA A 35 -7.87 4.76 8.28
CA ALA A 35 -6.45 4.85 7.94
C ALA A 35 -5.56 4.69 9.19
N ASN A 36 -5.91 5.38 10.27
CA ASN A 36 -5.20 5.26 11.55
C ASN A 36 -5.33 3.86 12.15
N ALA A 37 -6.50 3.22 12.06
CA ALA A 37 -6.71 1.87 12.55
C ALA A 37 -5.77 0.86 11.88
N LEU A 38 -5.60 0.94 10.55
CA LEU A 38 -4.61 0.10 9.86
C LEU A 38 -3.19 0.33 10.38
N LEU A 39 -2.79 1.60 10.49
CA LEU A 39 -1.46 1.98 10.97
C LEU A 39 -1.20 1.43 12.38
N TRP A 40 -2.20 1.53 13.26
CA TRP A 40 -2.15 1.03 14.63
C TRP A 40 -2.07 -0.50 14.69
N GLU A 41 -2.86 -1.21 13.89
CA GLU A 41 -2.81 -2.68 13.82
C GLU A 41 -1.43 -3.18 13.36
N VAL A 42 -0.84 -2.52 12.36
CA VAL A 42 0.50 -2.86 11.87
C VAL A 42 1.58 -2.52 12.89
N GLU A 43 1.47 -1.39 13.58
CA GLU A 43 2.37 -1.02 14.67
C GLU A 43 2.26 -1.98 15.85
N SER A 44 1.05 -2.48 16.15
CA SER A 44 0.80 -3.42 17.25
C SER A 44 1.62 -4.71 17.11
N LEU A 45 1.96 -5.11 15.88
CA LEU A 45 2.82 -6.26 15.59
C LEU A 45 4.24 -6.11 16.16
N LEU A 46 4.68 -4.90 16.54
CA LEU A 46 5.93 -4.70 17.27
C LEU A 46 5.91 -5.38 18.64
N CYS A 47 4.77 -5.32 19.33
CA CYS A 47 4.59 -5.87 20.68
C CYS A 47 3.88 -7.22 20.67
N CYS A 48 2.92 -7.38 19.76
CA CYS A 48 1.98 -8.50 19.73
C CYS A 48 2.24 -9.47 18.56
N GLY A 49 3.27 -9.21 17.73
CA GLY A 49 3.58 -10.00 16.54
C GLY A 49 4.61 -11.12 16.77
N PRO A 50 4.74 -12.05 15.80
CA PRO A 50 5.45 -13.32 15.97
C PRO A 50 6.98 -13.27 16.12
N ALA A 51 7.63 -12.10 16.08
CA ALA A 51 9.09 -12.02 16.21
C ALA A 51 9.60 -10.61 16.58
N GLY A 52 8.95 -9.90 17.52
CA GLY A 52 9.42 -8.61 18.04
C GLY A 52 9.87 -7.63 16.94
N GLY A 53 8.91 -6.99 16.27
CA GLY A 53 9.15 -6.37 14.96
C GLY A 53 10.35 -5.41 14.91
N GLY A 54 11.15 -5.51 13.84
CA GLY A 54 12.37 -4.73 13.63
C GLY A 54 12.18 -3.24 13.26
N GLY A 55 11.00 -2.69 13.57
CA GLY A 55 10.60 -1.31 13.33
C GLY A 55 9.37 -1.15 12.43
N TYR A 56 8.63 -0.06 12.64
CA TYR A 56 7.43 0.31 11.90
C TYR A 56 7.63 1.65 11.18
N ARG A 57 7.02 1.79 9.99
CA ARG A 57 6.90 3.06 9.27
C ARG A 57 5.55 3.09 8.56
N GLY A 58 4.76 4.11 8.83
CA GLY A 58 3.49 4.37 8.16
C GLY A 58 3.34 5.85 7.81
N ARG A 59 2.50 6.13 6.82
CA ARG A 59 2.16 7.49 6.39
C ARG A 59 0.75 7.49 5.83
N ILE A 60 -0.02 8.52 6.14
CA ILE A 60 -1.33 8.80 5.55
C ILE A 60 -1.15 10.00 4.64
N GLU A 61 -1.59 9.88 3.40
CA GLU A 61 -1.46 10.92 2.39
C GLU A 61 -2.79 11.12 1.66
N PRO A 62 -3.18 12.36 1.33
CA PRO A 62 -4.30 12.62 0.43
C PRO A 62 -4.10 11.92 -0.91
N SER A 63 -5.18 11.37 -1.48
CA SER A 63 -5.10 10.61 -2.73
C SER A 63 -6.25 10.96 -3.67
N VAL A 64 -5.94 11.46 -4.87
CA VAL A 64 -6.93 11.78 -5.91
C VAL A 64 -7.27 10.53 -6.73
N LEU A 65 -8.55 10.32 -7.03
CA LEU A 65 -9.02 9.29 -7.98
C LEU A 65 -9.45 9.92 -9.28
N THR A 66 -9.08 9.27 -10.38
CA THR A 66 -9.70 9.50 -11.67
C THR A 66 -10.64 8.34 -11.93
N TYR A 67 -11.90 8.67 -12.15
CA TYR A 67 -12.91 7.72 -12.60
C TYR A 67 -13.33 8.10 -14.00
N SER A 68 -13.53 7.09 -14.86
CA SER A 68 -14.25 7.31 -16.11
C SER A 68 -15.72 7.50 -15.78
N THR A 69 -16.32 8.57 -16.27
CA THR A 69 -17.76 8.81 -16.14
C THR A 69 -18.36 9.07 -17.51
N PHE A 70 -19.64 8.74 -17.67
CA PHE A 70 -20.41 9.11 -18.86
C PHE A 70 -21.03 10.47 -18.63
N VAL A 71 -21.00 11.31 -19.67
CA VAL A 71 -21.74 12.57 -19.71
C VAL A 71 -22.97 12.34 -20.58
N ASP A 72 -24.14 12.79 -20.11
CA ASP A 72 -25.38 12.73 -20.89
C ASP A 72 -25.19 13.45 -22.23
N ARG A 73 -25.64 12.82 -23.32
CA ARG A 73 -25.47 13.36 -24.68
C ARG A 73 -26.09 14.74 -24.85
N ASN A 74 -27.17 15.04 -24.12
CA ASN A 74 -27.86 16.33 -24.18
C ASN A 74 -27.11 17.46 -23.46
N LEU A 75 -26.09 17.12 -22.64
CA LEU A 75 -25.22 18.10 -21.97
C LEU A 75 -23.99 18.48 -22.81
N VAL A 76 -23.78 17.84 -23.97
CA VAL A 76 -22.62 18.06 -24.83
C VAL A 76 -23.07 18.67 -26.16
N ALA A 77 -22.58 19.88 -26.45
CA ALA A 77 -22.75 20.54 -27.75
C ALA A 77 -21.41 20.50 -28.52
N PRO A 78 -21.13 19.43 -29.28
CA PRO A 78 -19.89 19.33 -30.02
C PRO A 78 -19.87 20.32 -31.19
N GLU A 79 -18.75 21.02 -31.34
CA GLU A 79 -18.45 21.86 -32.50
C GLU A 79 -17.22 21.27 -33.21
N THR A 80 -17.26 21.23 -34.53
CA THR A 80 -16.18 20.68 -35.34
C THR A 80 -15.85 21.63 -36.48
N GLU A 81 -14.57 22.00 -36.58
CA GLU A 81 -14.01 22.76 -37.70
C GLU A 81 -13.12 21.84 -38.55
N MET A 82 -13.25 21.92 -39.87
CA MET A 82 -12.40 21.17 -40.80
C MET A 82 -11.30 22.10 -41.31
N LEU A 83 -10.06 21.85 -40.90
CA LEU A 83 -8.90 22.56 -41.42
C LEU A 83 -8.44 21.88 -42.71
N ILE A 84 -8.43 22.64 -43.80
CA ILE A 84 -7.90 22.23 -45.10
C ILE A 84 -6.49 22.82 -45.23
N VAL A 85 -5.49 21.97 -45.49
CA VAL A 85 -4.08 22.33 -45.75
C VAL A 85 -3.81 22.33 -47.24
#